data_AF-A0A2M7GDG8-F1
#
_entry.id   AF-A0A2M7GDG8-F1
#
_cell.length_a   1.000
_cell.length_b   1.000
_cell.length_c   1.000
_cell.angle_alpha   90.00
_cell.angle_beta   90.00
_cell.angle_gamma   90.00
#
_symmetry.space_group_name_H-M   'P 1'
#
loop_
_entity.id
_entity.type
_entity.pdbx_description
1 polymer ?
#
loop_
_entity_poly.entity_id
_entity_poly.type
_entity_poly.pdbx_seq_one_letter_code
_entity_poly.pdbx_strand_id
1 'polypeptide(L)'
;MAKYGVPTVERLHRLNVTGEKSIFVHCVHIDEAEMRILADTRTAVVHNPESNMNNAVGVTPLLKLLEKGVLVGLGSDGMNSDMLVQMRCAYLLHRLANRDPR
;
A
#
# COMPACT_ATOMS: atom_id res chain seq x y z
N MET A 1 5.49 15.66 -5.05
CA MET A 1 6.54 16.49 -5.70
C MET A 1 6.19 17.97 -5.79
N ALA A 2 5.13 18.39 -6.51
CA ALA A 2 4.86 19.81 -6.78
C ALA A 2 4.87 20.76 -5.55
N LYS A 3 4.33 20.34 -4.40
CA LYS A 3 4.23 21.20 -3.21
C LYS A 3 5.44 21.15 -2.27
N TYR A 4 6.07 19.98 -2.12
CA TYR A 4 7.09 19.74 -1.07
C TYR A 4 8.44 19.26 -1.59
N GLY A 5 8.59 18.99 -2.89
CA GLY A 5 9.86 18.56 -3.50
C GLY A 5 10.38 17.18 -3.08
N VAL A 6 9.68 16.46 -2.19
CA VAL A 6 10.08 15.15 -1.66
C VAL A 6 8.94 14.13 -1.76
N PRO A 7 9.26 12.81 -1.77
CA PRO A 7 8.27 11.75 -1.65
C PRO A 7 7.45 11.82 -0.36
N THR A 8 6.24 11.26 -0.39
CA THR A 8 5.25 11.42 0.69
C THR A 8 5.68 10.69 1.96
N VAL A 9 6.12 9.43 1.84
CA VAL A 9 6.57 8.63 2.99
C VAL A 9 7.84 9.24 3.57
N GLU A 10 8.80 9.66 2.73
CA GLU A 10 10.01 10.32 3.19
C GLU A 10 9.70 11.59 3.98
N ARG A 11 8.75 12.41 3.50
CA ARG A 11 8.31 13.60 4.21
C ARG A 11 7.71 13.27 5.57
N LEU A 12 6.86 12.25 5.64
CA LEU A 12 6.23 11.81 6.89
C LEU A 12 7.26 11.21 7.87
N HIS A 13 8.26 10.50 7.35
CA HIS A 13 9.38 9.98 8.12
C HIS A 13 10.20 11.09 8.78
N ARG A 14 10.54 12.16 8.04
CA ARG A 14 11.23 13.35 8.59
C ARG A 14 10.45 14.05 9.71
N LEU A 15 9.14 13.81 9.79
CA LEU A 15 8.26 14.34 10.83
C LEU A 15 7.97 13.32 11.96
N ASN A 16 8.69 12.19 12.00
CA ASN A 16 8.51 11.10 12.96
C ASN A 16 7.11 10.48 12.96
N VAL A 17 6.42 10.49 11.81
CA VAL A 17 5.09 9.87 11.67
C VAL A 17 5.17 8.38 11.34
N THR A 18 6.26 7.91 10.75
CA THR A 18 6.51 6.46 10.54
C THR A 18 6.85 5.76 11.85
N GLY A 19 6.43 4.51 12.01
CA GLY A 19 6.74 3.70 13.19
C GLY A 19 5.74 2.58 13.42
N GLU A 20 6.00 1.75 14.43
CA GLU A 20 5.13 0.61 14.83
C GLU A 20 3.71 1.02 15.25
N LYS A 21 3.48 2.30 15.57
CA LYS A 21 2.18 2.84 15.96
C LYS A 21 1.43 3.50 14.79
N SER A 22 1.93 3.33 13.57
CA SER A 22 1.40 4.02 12.39
C SER A 22 0.92 3.04 11.34
N ILE A 23 -0.20 3.40 10.72
CA ILE A 23 -0.80 2.66 9.61
C ILE A 23 -0.86 3.60 8.42
N PHE A 24 -0.17 3.22 7.34
CA PHE A 24 -0.15 3.96 6.08
C PHE A 24 -1.07 3.27 5.10
N VAL A 25 -2.12 3.97 4.69
CA VAL A 25 -3.21 3.39 3.90
C VAL A 25 -2.95 3.60 2.40
N HIS A 26 -3.33 2.61 1.59
CA HIS A 26 -3.18 2.53 0.13
C HIS A 26 -1.76 2.37 -0.39
N CYS A 27 -0.84 3.30 -0.08
CA CYS A 27 0.56 3.25 -0.52
C CYS A 27 0.72 2.94 -2.03
N VAL A 28 -0.13 3.50 -2.90
CA VAL A 28 -0.17 3.14 -4.33
C VAL A 28 1.00 3.71 -5.12
N HIS A 29 1.43 4.93 -4.78
CA HIS A 29 2.47 5.67 -5.50
C HIS A 29 3.71 5.84 -4.64
N ILE A 30 4.26 4.74 -4.13
CA ILE A 30 5.51 4.75 -3.36
C ILE A 30 6.64 4.10 -4.15
N ASP A 31 7.85 4.61 -3.94
CA ASP A 31 9.06 4.07 -4.56
C ASP A 31 9.83 3.07 -3.67
N GLU A 32 10.94 2.54 -4.20
CA GLU A 32 11.80 1.57 -3.49
C GLU A 32 12.45 2.14 -2.22
N ALA A 33 12.73 3.45 -2.17
CA ALA A 33 13.28 4.09 -0.99
C ALA A 33 12.22 4.27 0.09
N GLU A 34 11.01 4.71 -0.29
CA GLU A 34 9.86 4.82 0.60
C GLU A 34 9.46 3.45 1.18
N MET A 35 9.47 2.39 0.38
CA MET A 35 9.21 1.03 0.88
C MET A 35 10.25 0.57 1.91
N ARG A 36 11.53 0.91 1.73
CA ARG A 36 12.57 0.60 2.73
C ARG A 36 12.33 1.35 4.04
N ILE A 37 11.97 2.63 3.97
CA ILE A 37 11.62 3.41 5.16
C ILE A 37 10.48 2.72 5.93
N LEU A 38 9.43 2.27 5.25
CA LEU A 38 8.31 1.57 5.89
C LEU A 38 8.75 0.27 6.56
N ALA A 39 9.63 -0.51 5.92
CA ALA A 39 10.18 -1.75 6.48
C ALA A 39 11.05 -1.46 7.72
N ASP A 40 12.03 -0.57 7.59
CA ASP A 40 13.01 -0.26 8.64
C ASP A 40 12.33 0.34 9.89
N THR A 41 11.28 1.14 9.69
CA THR A 41 10.49 1.74 10.78
C THR A 41 9.38 0.84 11.29
N ARG A 42 9.19 -0.34 10.68
CA ARG A 42 8.10 -1.28 11.00
C ARG A 42 6.72 -0.62 10.94
N THR A 43 6.54 0.30 9.98
CA THR A 43 5.26 0.95 9.72
C THR A 43 4.33 -0.04 8.99
N ALA A 44 3.11 -0.21 9.47
CA ALA A 44 2.14 -1.08 8.82
C ALA A 44 1.54 -0.40 7.57
N VAL A 45 1.27 -1.20 6.53
CA VAL A 45 0.58 -0.74 5.32
C VAL A 45 -0.78 -1.43 5.21
N VAL A 46 -1.83 -0.72 4.79
CA VAL A 46 -3.14 -1.32 4.49
C VAL A 46 -3.44 -1.21 2.99
N HIS A 47 -3.60 -2.37 2.35
CA HIS A 47 -3.99 -2.49 0.96
C HIS A 47 -5.53 -2.53 0.82
N ASN A 48 -6.09 -1.64 0.01
CA ASN A 48 -7.54 -1.53 -0.24
C ASN A 48 -7.83 -1.75 -1.74
N PRO A 49 -7.87 -3.01 -2.21
CA PRO A 49 -7.92 -3.31 -3.65
C PRO A 49 -9.17 -2.78 -4.34
N GLU A 50 -10.36 -2.99 -3.75
CA GLU A 50 -11.61 -2.58 -4.38
C GLU A 50 -11.74 -1.06 -4.45
N SER A 51 -11.39 -0.33 -3.38
CA SER A 51 -11.36 1.15 -3.40
C SER A 51 -10.36 1.69 -4.42
N ASN A 52 -9.17 1.09 -4.51
CA ASN A 52 -8.17 1.50 -5.49
C ASN A 52 -8.67 1.31 -6.93
N MET A 53 -9.36 0.19 -7.20
CA MET A 53 -9.99 -0.09 -8.49
C MET A 53 -11.12 0.88 -8.80
N ASN A 54 -12.03 1.10 -7.83
CA ASN A 54 -13.17 2.00 -7.96
C ASN A 54 -12.73 3.43 -8.32
N ASN A 55 -11.68 3.92 -7.66
CA ASN A 55 -11.17 5.28 -7.86
C ASN A 55 -10.14 5.38 -9.00
N ALA A 56 -9.81 4.28 -9.66
CA ALA A 56 -8.82 4.21 -10.74
C ALA A 56 -7.45 4.83 -10.36
N VAL A 57 -7.01 4.66 -9.12
CA VAL A 57 -5.77 5.26 -8.59
C VAL A 57 -4.54 4.38 -8.80
N GLY A 58 -4.71 3.14 -9.22
CA GLY A 58 -3.62 2.20 -9.49
C GLY A 58 -3.52 1.07 -8.47
N VAL A 59 -2.38 0.40 -8.41
CA VAL A 59 -2.18 -0.83 -7.64
C VAL A 59 -1.04 -0.64 -6.64
N THR A 60 -1.32 -0.87 -5.36
CA THR A 60 -0.29 -0.93 -4.31
C THR A 60 0.79 -1.93 -4.70
N PRO A 61 2.10 -1.65 -4.55
CA PRO A 61 3.17 -2.60 -4.85
C PRO A 61 3.26 -3.72 -3.78
N LEU A 62 2.15 -4.44 -3.57
CA LEU A 62 1.93 -5.40 -2.49
C LEU A 62 3.03 -6.46 -2.41
N LEU A 63 3.33 -7.12 -3.53
CA LEU A 63 4.34 -8.20 -3.56
C LEU A 63 5.72 -7.68 -3.11
N LYS A 64 6.11 -6.49 -3.58
CA LYS A 64 7.38 -5.86 -3.19
C LYS A 64 7.41 -5.45 -1.71
N LEU A 65 6.28 -4.97 -1.18
CA LEU A 65 6.16 -4.67 0.25
C LEU A 65 6.33 -5.93 1.11
N LEU A 66 5.69 -7.03 0.71
CA LEU A 66 5.81 -8.33 1.38
C LEU A 66 7.24 -8.88 1.28
N GLU A 67 7.87 -8.82 0.10
CA GLU A 67 9.28 -9.22 -0.10
C GLU A 67 10.25 -8.45 0.80
N LYS A 68 9.96 -7.19 1.10
CA LYS A 68 10.76 -6.35 2.01
C LYS A 68 10.42 -6.54 3.49
N GLY A 69 9.49 -7.43 3.81
CA GLY A 69 9.09 -7.71 5.20
C GLY A 69 8.21 -6.63 5.83
N VAL A 70 7.55 -5.78 5.03
CA VAL A 70 6.58 -4.81 5.55
C VAL A 70 5.34 -5.57 6.04
N LEU A 71 4.84 -5.21 7.22
CA LEU A 71 3.56 -5.72 7.71
C LEU A 71 2.43 -5.12 6.86
N VAL A 72 1.74 -5.95 6.07
CA VAL A 72 0.63 -5.52 5.22
C VAL A 72 -0.68 -6.13 5.70
N GLY A 73 -1.68 -5.27 5.92
CA GLY A 73 -3.07 -5.64 6.16
C GLY A 73 -3.94 -5.45 4.91
N LEU A 74 -5.11 -6.08 4.92
CA LEU A 74 -6.16 -5.90 3.92
C LEU A 74 -7.29 -5.06 4.50
N GLY A 75 -7.77 -4.06 3.77
CA GLY A 75 -8.88 -3.21 4.18
C GLY A 75 -9.92 -3.02 3.08
N SER A 76 -11.11 -2.57 3.47
CA SER A 76 -12.22 -2.32 2.54
C SER A 76 -12.40 -0.85 2.18
N ASP A 77 -11.84 0.07 2.97
CA ASP A 77 -11.97 1.52 2.76
C ASP A 77 -13.43 1.99 2.52
N GLY A 78 -14.37 1.36 3.23
CA GLY A 78 -15.79 1.69 3.15
C GLY A 78 -16.54 1.16 1.92
N MET A 79 -15.89 0.42 1.02
CA MET A 79 -16.56 -0.17 -0.16
C MET A 79 -17.65 -1.17 0.23
N ASN A 80 -17.33 -2.09 1.15
CA ASN A 80 -18.27 -3.01 1.79
C ASN A 80 -17.62 -3.62 3.05
N SER A 81 -18.35 -4.44 3.80
CA SER A 81 -17.84 -5.14 4.99
C SER A 81 -17.36 -6.56 4.71
N ASP A 82 -17.39 -7.02 3.45
CA ASP A 82 -17.03 -8.40 3.09
C ASP A 82 -15.53 -8.49 2.75
N MET A 83 -14.76 -8.96 3.74
CA MET A 83 -13.31 -9.13 3.58
C MET A 83 -12.92 -10.26 2.61
N LEU A 84 -13.81 -11.22 2.32
CA LEU A 84 -13.55 -12.24 1.30
C LEU A 84 -13.63 -11.65 -0.10
N VAL A 85 -14.54 -10.69 -0.31
CA VAL A 85 -14.59 -9.90 -1.55
C VAL A 85 -13.32 -9.06 -1.71
N GLN A 86 -12.85 -8.40 -0.64
CA GLN A 86 -11.57 -7.67 -0.69
C GLN A 86 -10.41 -8.61 -1.05
N MET A 87 -10.37 -9.81 -0.47
CA MET A 87 -9.30 -10.79 -0.75
C MET A 87 -9.36 -11.27 -2.20
N ARG A 88 -10.56 -11.53 -2.74
CA ARG A 88 -10.76 -11.87 -4.16
C ARG A 88 -10.33 -10.73 -5.09
N CYS A 89 -10.67 -9.48 -4.75
CA CYS A 89 -10.24 -8.30 -5.50
C CYS A 89 -8.72 -8.18 -5.52
N ALA A 90 -8.04 -8.29 -4.37
CA ALA A 90 -6.58 -8.28 -4.30
C ALA A 90 -5.96 -9.37 -5.20
N TYR A 91 -6.47 -10.60 -5.10
CA TYR A 91 -5.98 -11.74 -5.88
C TYR A 91 -6.07 -11.49 -7.40
N LEU A 92 -7.23 -11.04 -7.89
CA LEU A 92 -7.43 -10.79 -9.32
C LEU A 92 -6.69 -9.55 -9.80
N LEU A 93 -6.68 -8.48 -9.00
CA LEU A 93 -6.01 -7.22 -9.31
C LEU A 93 -4.52 -7.44 -9.57
N HIS A 94 -3.85 -8.21 -8.72
CA HIS A 94 -2.41 -8.46 -8.87
C HIS A 94 -2.06 -9.35 -10.06
N ARG A 95 -2.91 -10.31 -10.44
CA ARG A 95 -2.73 -11.07 -11.68
C ARG A 95 -2.83 -10.18 -12.91
N LEU A 96 -3.86 -9.34 -12.94
CA LEU A 96 -4.08 -8.40 -14.04
C LEU A 96 -2.92 -7.39 -14.15
N ALA A 97 -2.54 -6.77 -13.03
CA ALA A 97 -1.48 -5.77 -12.99
C ALA A 97 -0.12 -6.32 -13.41
N ASN A 98 0.21 -7.55 -12.98
CA ASN A 98 1.46 -8.21 -13.34
C ASN A 98 1.41 -8.95 -14.69
N ARG A 99 0.22 -9.02 -15.32
CA ARG A 99 -0.03 -9.85 -16.51
C ARG A 99 0.42 -11.30 -16.32
N ASP A 100 0.29 -11.80 -15.09
CA ASP A 100 0.65 -13.17 -14.72
C ASP A 100 -0.61 -13.93 -14.27
N PRO A 101 -1.01 -14.98 -14.99
CA PRO A 101 -2.17 -15.78 -14.62
C PRO A 101 -1.87 -16.80 -13.51
N ARG A 102 -0.66 -16.84 -12.93
CA ARG A 102 -0.26 -17.78 -11.86
C ARG A 102 -0.36 -17.19 -10.46
#